data_AF-A0A972IGS9-F1
#
_entry.id   AF-A0A972IGS9-F1
#
_cell.length_a   1.000
_cell.length_b   1.000
_cell.length_c   1.000
_cell.angle_alpha   90.00
_cell.angle_beta   90.00
_cell.angle_gamma   90.00
#
_symmetry.space_group_name_H-M   'P 1'
#
loop_
_entity.id
_entity.type
_entity.pdbx_description
1 polymer ?
#
loop_
_entity_poly.entity_id
_entity_poly.type
_entity_poly.pdbx_seq_one_letter_code
_entity_poly.pdbx_strand_id
1 'polypeptide(L)'
;MREKVVPRVIVLLLLVGALILPVAISVLFGLAKLLAAMGDALGAAALDWVALAAGVLWVLDLVALVVVQTIESLLAEDSRNEPPA
;
A
#
# COMPACT_ATOMS: atom_id res chain seq x y z
N MET A 1 28.80 9.56 4.77
CA MET A 1 27.32 9.60 4.82
C MET A 1 26.83 8.37 4.07
N ARG A 2 26.22 7.39 4.77
CA ARG A 2 25.70 6.17 4.14
C ARG A 2 24.47 6.60 3.32
N GLU A 3 24.62 6.79 2.01
CA GLU A 3 23.47 7.03 1.15
C GLU A 3 22.58 5.79 1.25
N LYS A 4 21.44 5.94 1.95
CA LYS A 4 20.43 4.90 1.95
C LYS A 4 19.87 4.84 0.53
N VAL A 5 20.11 3.71 -0.14
CA VAL A 5 19.65 3.43 -1.51
C VAL A 5 18.14 3.63 -1.62
N VAL A 6 17.39 3.40 -0.53
CA VAL A 6 15.97 3.71 -0.43
C VAL A 6 15.74 4.91 0.49
N PRO A 7 15.15 6.01 -0.01
CA PRO A 7 14.74 7.14 0.83
C PRO A 7 13.71 6.69 1.87
N ARG A 8 13.97 7.02 3.14
CA ARG A 8 13.06 6.69 4.27
C ARG A 8 11.64 7.20 4.07
N VAL A 9 11.47 8.28 3.30
CA VAL A 9 10.18 8.86 2.94
C VAL A 9 9.34 7.89 2.12
N ILE A 10 9.93 7.18 1.15
CA ILE A 10 9.20 6.24 0.29
C ILE A 10 8.67 5.06 1.11
N VAL A 11 9.51 4.51 2.00
CA VAL A 11 9.11 3.43 2.91
C VAL A 11 7.96 3.87 3.81
N LEU A 12 8.05 5.07 4.39
CA LEU A 12 6.99 5.63 5.23
C LEU A 12 5.69 5.83 4.46
N LEU A 13 5.77 6.31 3.22
CA LEU A 13 4.60 6.58 2.38
C LEU A 13 3.89 5.28 2.01
N LEU A 14 4.64 4.25 1.63
CA LEU A 14 4.12 2.90 1.40
C LEU A 14 3.49 2.31 2.67
N LEU A 15 4.13 2.46 3.84
CA LEU A 15 3.61 1.93 5.11
C LEU A 15 2.30 2.61 5.54
N VAL A 16 2.23 3.93 5.35
CA VAL A 16 1.01 4.72 5.60
C VAL A 16 -0.07 4.34 4.58
N GLY A 17 0.30 4.16 3.31
CA GLY A 17 -0.58 3.65 2.24
C GLY A 17 -1.20 2.31 2.64
N ALA A 18 -0.38 1.33 2.97
CA ALA A 18 -0.80 -0.01 3.38
C ALA A 18 -1.80 -0.02 4.55
N LEU A 19 -1.72 0.96 5.47
CA LEU A 19 -2.61 1.08 6.63
C LEU A 19 -3.90 1.85 6.31
N ILE A 20 -3.81 2.94 5.56
CA ILE A 20 -4.95 3.84 5.30
C ILE A 20 -5.84 3.30 4.18
N LEU A 21 -5.27 2.69 3.14
CA LEU A 21 -6.02 2.12 2.02
C LEU A 21 -7.11 1.11 2.43
N PRO A 22 -6.88 0.12 3.30
CA PRO A 22 -7.94 -0.82 3.72
C PRO A 22 -9.06 -0.13 4.50
N VAL A 23 -8.72 0.91 5.28
CA VAL A 23 -9.73 1.75 5.96
C VAL A 23 -10.56 2.50 4.92
N ALA A 24 -9.92 3.12 3.93
CA ALA A 24 -10.60 3.84 2.86
C ALA A 24 -11.51 2.90 2.04
N ILE A 25 -11.05 1.70 1.68
CA ILE A 25 -11.83 0.68 0.98
C ILE A 25 -13.06 0.28 1.80
N SER A 26 -12.90 0.06 3.10
CA SER A 26 -14.02 -0.28 4.00
C SER A 26 -15.07 0.83 4.06
N VAL A 27 -14.63 2.09 4.10
CA VAL A 27 -15.51 3.27 4.05
C VAL A 27 -16.24 3.35 2.70
N LEU A 28 -15.55 3.13 1.58
CA LEU A 28 -16.16 3.14 0.24
C LEU A 28 -17.24 2.08 0.11
N PHE A 29 -17.01 0.85 0.57
CA PHE A 29 -18.05 -0.18 0.60
C PHE A 29 -19.24 0.18 1.50
N GLY A 30 -18.97 0.78 2.66
CA GLY A 30 -20.02 1.28 3.56
C GLY A 30 -20.89 2.35 2.89
N LEU A 31 -20.27 3.31 2.19
CA LEU A 31 -20.98 4.34 1.44
C LEU A 31 -21.74 3.74 0.25
N ALA A 32 -21.17 2.79 -0.49
CA ALA A 32 -21.86 2.12 -1.59
C ALA A 32 -23.17 1.47 -1.12
N LYS A 33 -23.14 0.79 0.04
CA LYS A 33 -24.33 0.20 0.65
C LYS A 33 -25.35 1.24 1.10
N LEU A 34 -24.88 2.37 1.62
CA LEU A 34 -25.76 3.48 2.00
C LEU A 34 -26.46 4.09 0.78
N LEU A 35 -25.73 4.35 -0.30
CA LEU A 35 -26.31 4.87 -1.55
C LEU A 35 -27.33 3.89 -2.14
N ALA A 36 -27.02 2.60 -2.15
CA ALA A 36 -27.95 1.56 -2.58
C ALA A 36 -29.24 1.57 -1.73
N ALA A 37 -29.12 1.74 -0.41
CA ALA A 37 -30.27 1.84 0.49
C ALA A 37 -31.11 3.11 0.25
N MET A 38 -30.51 4.19 -0.25
CA MET A 38 -31.22 5.41 -0.66
C MET A 38 -31.88 5.31 -2.04
N GLY A 39 -31.73 4.18 -2.73
CA GLY A 39 -32.26 3.95 -4.07
C GLY A 39 -31.35 4.42 -5.20
N ASP A 40 -30.14 4.91 -4.89
CA ASP A 40 -29.14 5.27 -5.90
C ASP A 40 -28.23 4.09 -6.25
N ALA A 41 -28.75 3.23 -7.13
CA ALA A 41 -28.03 2.04 -7.61
C ALA A 41 -26.82 2.39 -8.50
N LEU A 42 -26.88 3.51 -9.22
CA LEU A 42 -25.78 3.95 -10.10
C LEU A 42 -24.61 4.47 -9.29
N GLY A 43 -24.86 5.30 -8.28
CA GLY A 43 -23.84 5.79 -7.36
C GLY A 43 -23.20 4.66 -6.55
N ALA A 44 -23.99 3.69 -6.10
CA ALA A 44 -23.49 2.50 -5.42
C ALA A 44 -22.53 1.67 -6.30
N ALA A 45 -22.91 1.40 -7.55
CA ALA A 45 -22.07 0.64 -8.48
C ALA A 45 -20.76 1.37 -8.80
N ALA A 46 -20.80 2.70 -8.97
CA ALA A 46 -19.59 3.50 -9.17
C ALA A 46 -18.64 3.40 -7.97
N LEU A 47 -19.16 3.48 -6.74
CA LEU A 47 -18.35 3.32 -5.54
C LEU A 47 -17.75 1.93 -5.40
N ASP A 48 -18.48 0.87 -5.77
CA ASP A 48 -17.95 -0.50 -5.76
C ASP A 48 -16.76 -0.65 -6.73
N TRP A 49 -16.84 -0.06 -7.92
CA TRP A 49 -15.71 -0.03 -8.87
C TRP A 49 -14.50 0.74 -8.33
N VAL A 50 -14.73 1.88 -7.69
CA VAL A 50 -13.66 2.67 -7.05
C VAL A 50 -13.04 1.91 -5.88
N ALA A 51 -13.85 1.22 -5.06
CA ALA A 51 -13.36 0.37 -3.98
C ALA A 51 -12.50 -0.79 -4.51
N LEU A 52 -12.90 -1.41 -5.62
CA LEU A 52 -12.10 -2.43 -6.32
C LEU A 52 -10.77 -1.87 -6.81
N ALA A 53 -10.78 -0.71 -7.48
CA ALA A 53 -9.55 -0.06 -7.95
C ALA A 53 -8.62 0.31 -6.79
N ALA A 54 -9.16 0.81 -5.67
CA ALA A 54 -8.40 1.06 -4.45
C ALA A 54 -7.82 -0.23 -3.85
N GLY A 55 -8.56 -1.34 -3.90
CA GLY A 55 -8.07 -2.67 -3.51
C GLY A 55 -6.90 -3.15 -4.36
N VAL A 56 -6.96 -2.97 -5.68
CA VAL A 56 -5.84 -3.29 -6.58
C VAL A 56 -4.62 -2.43 -6.26
N LEU A 57 -4.82 -1.12 -6.06
CA LEU A 57 -3.75 -0.21 -5.66
C LEU A 57 -3.09 -0.64 -4.34
N TRP A 58 -3.90 -1.08 -3.37
CA TRP A 58 -3.41 -1.62 -2.10
C TRP A 58 -2.57 -2.88 -2.26
N VAL A 59 -2.98 -3.81 -3.11
CA VAL A 59 -2.17 -5.01 -3.40
C VAL A 59 -0.82 -4.62 -4.02
N LEU A 60 -0.81 -3.67 -4.96
CA LEU A 60 0.43 -3.17 -5.56
C LEU A 60 1.35 -2.50 -4.53
N ASP A 61 0.78 -1.73 -3.60
CA ASP A 61 1.50 -1.10 -2.50
C ASP A 61 2.17 -2.13 -1.58
N LEU A 62 1.46 -3.20 -1.21
CA LEU A 62 2.02 -4.31 -0.43
C LEU A 62 3.15 -5.03 -1.17
N VAL A 63 3.00 -5.27 -2.48
CA VAL A 63 4.07 -5.87 -3.30
C VAL A 63 5.31 -4.97 -3.29
N ALA A 64 5.12 -3.65 -3.45
CA ALA A 64 6.22 -2.69 -3.41
C ALA A 64 6.92 -2.68 -2.04
N LEU A 65 6.16 -2.74 -0.94
CA LEU A 65 6.71 -2.87 0.42
C LEU A 65 7.60 -4.11 0.57
N VAL A 66 7.13 -5.26 0.08
CA VAL A 66 7.89 -6.52 0.14
C VAL A 66 9.18 -6.40 -0.66
N VAL A 67 9.13 -5.88 -1.89
CA VAL A 67 10.32 -5.70 -2.74
C VAL A 67 11.35 -4.79 -2.07
N VAL A 68 10.91 -3.64 -1.53
CA VAL A 68 11.79 -2.71 -0.82
C VAL A 68 12.43 -3.38 0.40
N GLN A 69 11.67 -4.15 1.17
CA GLN A 69 12.17 -4.85 2.34
C GLN A 69 13.16 -5.96 1.97
N THR A 70 12.93 -6.67 0.87
CA THR A 70 13.89 -7.66 0.35
C THR A 70 15.20 -7.00 -0.07
N ILE A 71 15.15 -5.86 -0.79
CA ILE A 71 16.35 -5.14 -1.20
C ILE A 71 17.15 -4.68 0.01
N GLU A 72 16.50 -4.08 1.02
CA GLU A 72 17.20 -3.67 2.24
C GLU A 72 17.81 -4.87 3.01
N SER A 73 17.12 -6.02 3.05
CA SER A 73 17.65 -7.22 3.69
C SER A 73 18.89 -7.76 2.99
N LEU A 74 18.89 -7.81 1.66
CA LEU A 74 20.03 -8.28 0.86
C LEU A 74 21.24 -7.35 1.03
N LEU A 75 21.02 -6.03 1.01
CA LEU A 75 22.09 -5.04 1.20
C LEU A 75 22.70 -5.11 2.61
N ALA A 76 21.88 -5.40 3.62
CA ALA A 76 22.34 -5.56 4.99
C ALA A 76 23.16 -6.84 5.20
N GLU A 77 22.86 -7.90 4.46
CA GLU A 77 23.59 -9.16 4.48
C GLU A 77 24.97 -9.04 3.81
N ASP A 78 25.04 -8.37 2.67
CA ASP A 78 26.29 -8.10 1.93
C ASP A 78 27.30 -7.33 2.81
N SER A 79 26.86 -6.26 3.49
CA SER A 79 27.70 -5.49 4.43
C SER A 79 28.21 -6.30 5.63
N ARG A 80 27.57 -7.41 5.99
CA ARG A 80 27.96 -8.23 7.16
C ARG A 80 29.01 -9.27 6.78
N ASN A 81 28.99 -9.75 5.54
CA ASN A 81 29.84 -10.83 5.06
C ASN A 81 31.21 -10.32 4.56
N GLU A 82 31.43 -9.00 4.54
CA GLU A 82 32.72 -8.39 4.22
C GLU A 82 33.73 -8.68 5.36
N PRO A 83 34.82 -9.44 5.11
CA PRO A 83 35.80 -9.76 6.12
C PRO A 83 36.53 -8.49 6.59
N PRO A 84 36.88 -8.37 7.89
CA PRO A 84 37.66 -7.23 8.37
C PRO A 84 39.03 -7.23 7.70
N ALA A 85 39.35 -6.12 7.03
CA ALA A 85 40.64 -5.85 6.41
C ALA A 85 41.77 -5.68 7.45
#